data_AF-A0A699QEV4-F1
#
_entry.id   AF-A0A699QEV4-F1
#
_cell.length_a   1.000
_cell.length_b   1.000
_cell.length_c   1.000
_cell.angle_alpha   90.00
_cell.angle_beta   90.00
_cell.angle_gamma   90.00
#
_symmetry.space_group_name_H-M   'P 1'
#
loop_
_entity.id
_entity.type
_entity.pdbx_description
1 polymer ?
#
loop_
_entity_poly.entity_id
_entity_poly.type
_entity_poly.pdbx_seq_one_letter_code
_entity_poly.pdbx_strand_id
1 'polypeptide(L)'
;MDTPMVEKSKLDEDKEGKTVDPSYYRGMIGTLLYLTASRPDLQFAICMCARSKHIDIRYHFIKEHVENGVIELYFVNTKYQLADLFTKSLGRERIEFLINKLGMRSFTPATLKQLTDEVDE
;
A
#
# COMPACT_ATOMS: atom_id res chain seq x y z
N MET A 1 -7.88 -12.74 -2.34
CA MET A 1 -7.37 -11.40 -2.01
C MET A 1 -6.69 -10.88 -3.25
N ASP A 2 -7.46 -10.32 -4.16
CA ASP A 2 -6.96 -9.86 -5.45
C ASP A 2 -6.15 -8.59 -5.27
N THR A 3 -4.89 -8.67 -5.68
CA THR A 3 -3.94 -7.56 -5.62
C THR A 3 -4.21 -6.66 -6.83
N PRO A 4 -4.49 -5.37 -6.68
CA PRO A 4 -4.84 -4.53 -7.82
C PRO A 4 -3.56 -4.27 -8.62
N MET A 5 -3.44 -4.98 -9.73
CA MET A 5 -2.48 -4.69 -10.79
C MET A 5 -3.00 -3.46 -11.54
N VAL A 6 -2.16 -2.43 -11.71
CA VAL A 6 -2.50 -1.22 -12.47
C VAL A 6 -3.15 -1.61 -13.79
N GLU A 7 -4.28 -0.99 -14.10
CA GLU A 7 -4.97 -1.18 -15.35
C GLU A 7 -4.09 -0.62 -16.47
N LYS A 8 -3.35 -1.54 -17.08
CA LYS A 8 -2.70 -1.48 -18.39
C LYS A 8 -2.46 -0.04 -18.89
N SER A 9 -1.31 0.54 -18.57
CA SER A 9 -0.56 1.17 -19.66
C SER A 9 -0.42 0.05 -20.70
N LYS A 10 -1.07 0.22 -21.86
CA LYS A 10 -0.89 -0.75 -22.96
C LYS A 10 0.61 -0.84 -23.20
N LEU A 11 1.20 -1.96 -22.79
CA LEU A 11 2.54 -2.32 -23.19
C LEU A 11 2.40 -2.64 -24.66
N ASP A 12 2.53 -1.63 -25.50
CA ASP A 12 2.64 -1.85 -26.92
C ASP A 12 3.97 -2.55 -27.18
N GLU A 13 3.97 -3.46 -28.16
CA GLU A 13 5.21 -4.07 -28.62
C GLU A 13 6.15 -2.95 -29.07
N ASP A 14 7.31 -2.85 -28.43
CA ASP A 14 8.38 -1.99 -28.90
C ASP A 14 8.88 -2.58 -30.24
N LYS A 15 8.33 -2.05 -31.34
CA LYS A 15 8.67 -2.48 -32.70
C LYS A 15 10.15 -2.19 -33.04
N GLU A 16 10.80 -1.33 -32.28
CA GLU A 16 12.23 -1.00 -32.39
C GLU A 16 13.08 -1.67 -31.28
N GLY A 17 12.43 -2.40 -30.37
CA GLY A 17 13.05 -3.02 -29.21
C GLY A 17 13.94 -4.19 -29.60
N LYS A 18 15.11 -4.29 -28.96
CA LYS A 18 15.97 -5.47 -29.11
C LYS A 18 15.23 -6.69 -28.57
N THR A 19 15.22 -7.78 -29.35
CA THR A 19 14.66 -9.06 -28.92
C THR A 19 15.41 -9.54 -27.67
N VAL A 20 14.69 -9.61 -26.55
CA VAL A 20 15.24 -10.10 -25.29
C VAL A 20 15.02 -11.60 -25.23
N ASP A 21 16.11 -12.36 -25.10
CA ASP A 21 16.01 -13.81 -24.91
C ASP A 21 15.33 -14.13 -23.56
N PRO A 22 14.17 -14.82 -23.55
CA PRO A 22 13.47 -15.19 -22.33
C PRO A 22 14.30 -16.10 -21.40
N SER A 23 15.19 -16.91 -21.98
CA SER A 23 16.03 -17.84 -21.20
C SER A 23 17.01 -17.08 -20.30
N TYR A 24 17.59 -16.01 -20.83
CA TYR A 24 18.49 -15.11 -20.12
C TYR A 24 17.81 -14.44 -18.91
N TYR A 25 16.61 -13.87 -19.10
CA TYR A 25 15.86 -13.24 -18.02
C TYR A 25 15.44 -14.24 -16.94
N ARG A 26 15.01 -15.44 -17.33
CA ARG A 26 14.66 -16.51 -16.40
C ARG A 26 15.89 -16.95 -15.58
N GLY A 27 17.05 -17.03 -16.22
CA GLY A 27 18.33 -17.35 -15.56
C GLY A 27 18.74 -16.28 -14.54
N MET A 28 18.60 -14.99 -14.88
CA MET A 28 18.89 -13.88 -13.96
C MET A 28 17.98 -13.92 -12.73
N ILE A 29 16.68 -14.08 -12.92
CA ILE A 29 15.70 -14.19 -11.82
C ILE A 29 16.01 -15.40 -10.95
N GLY A 30 16.30 -16.55 -11.56
CA GLY A 30 16.68 -17.77 -10.84
C GLY A 30 17.95 -17.61 -10.02
N THR A 31 18.99 -16.98 -10.59
CA THR A 31 20.26 -16.71 -9.89
C THR A 31 20.04 -15.77 -8.71
N LEU A 32 19.26 -14.71 -8.89
CA LEU A 32 18.94 -13.77 -7.83
C LEU A 32 18.15 -14.43 -6.69
N LEU A 33 17.19 -15.30 -7.02
CA LEU A 33 16.43 -16.07 -6.04
C LEU A 33 17.33 -17.05 -5.25
N TYR A 34 18.22 -17.76 -5.96
CA TYR A 34 19.18 -18.68 -5.35
C TYR A 34 20.14 -17.97 -4.40
N LEU A 35 20.68 -16.82 -4.80
CA LEU A 35 21.54 -15.99 -3.97
C LEU A 35 20.78 -15.49 -2.73
N THR A 36 19.52 -15.05 -2.88
CA THR A 36 18.71 -14.59 -1.75
C THR A 36 18.48 -15.69 -0.70
N ALA A 37 18.29 -16.94 -1.14
CA ALA A 37 18.11 -18.09 -0.25
C ALA A 37 19.42 -18.55 0.42
N SER A 38 20.55 -18.39 -0.27
CA SER A 38 21.86 -18.90 0.19
C SER A 38 22.70 -17.87 0.95
N ARG A 39 22.40 -16.57 0.80
CA ARG A 39 23.16 -15.43 1.33
C ARG A 39 22.23 -14.48 2.11
N PRO A 40 21.86 -14.82 3.36
CA PRO A 40 21.01 -13.95 4.19
C PRO A 40 21.66 -12.59 4.50
N ASP A 41 22.99 -12.49 4.39
CA ASP A 41 23.76 -11.24 4.46
C ASP A 41 23.37 -10.23 3.37
N LEU A 42 22.99 -10.72 2.19
CA LEU A 42 22.56 -9.88 1.06
C LEU A 42 21.05 -9.67 1.01
N GLN A 43 20.27 -10.51 1.69
CA GLN A 43 18.80 -10.47 1.66
C GLN A 43 18.25 -9.10 2.08
N PHE A 44 18.84 -8.50 3.12
CA PHE A 44 18.44 -7.17 3.57
C PHE A 44 18.66 -6.11 2.48
N ALA A 45 19.84 -6.08 1.85
CA ALA A 45 20.16 -5.13 0.79
C ALA A 45 19.24 -5.29 -0.42
N ILE A 46 18.97 -6.54 -0.84
CA ILE A 46 18.06 -6.83 -1.96
C ILE A 46 16.64 -6.35 -1.64
N CYS A 47 16.14 -6.65 -0.44
CA CYS A 47 14.82 -6.21 0.01
C CYS A 47 14.73 -4.67 0.05
N MET A 48 15.75 -4.00 0.59
CA MET A 48 15.83 -2.54 0.62
C MET A 48 15.80 -1.95 -0.79
N CYS A 49 16.59 -2.46 -1.72
CA CYS A 49 16.58 -2.01 -3.12
C CYS A 49 15.22 -2.20 -3.79
N ALA A 50 14.56 -3.34 -3.57
CA ALA A 50 13.22 -3.58 -4.09
C ALA A 50 12.20 -2.59 -3.51
N ARG A 51 12.26 -2.33 -2.19
CA ARG A 51 11.39 -1.36 -1.51
C ARG A 51 11.61 0.06 -2.01
N SER A 52 12.86 0.49 -2.18
CA SER A 52 13.19 1.82 -2.71
C SER A 52 12.60 2.00 -4.11
N LYS A 53 12.80 1.02 -5.02
CA LYS A 53 12.19 1.07 -6.35
C LYS A 53 10.66 1.19 -6.30
N HIS A 54 10.00 0.45 -5.41
CA HIS A 54 8.55 0.56 -5.24
C HIS A 54 8.12 1.94 -4.74
N ILE A 55 8.90 2.57 -3.87
CA ILE A 55 8.63 3.94 -3.38
C ILE A 55 8.78 4.93 -4.54
N ASP A 56 9.86 4.84 -5.30
CA ASP A 56 10.14 5.74 -6.44
C ASP A 56 9.02 5.66 -7.49
N ILE A 57 8.62 4.44 -7.87
CA ILE A 57 7.53 4.22 -8.84
C ILE A 57 6.22 4.84 -8.35
N ARG A 58 5.84 4.62 -7.09
CA ARG A 58 4.60 5.17 -6.52
C ARG A 58 4.64 6.69 -6.41
N TYR A 59 5.78 7.25 -6.04
CA TYR A 59 5.97 8.69 -5.97
C TYR A 59 5.76 9.35 -7.34
N HIS A 60 6.43 8.83 -8.37
CA HIS A 60 6.29 9.37 -9.73
C HIS A 60 4.85 9.22 -10.26
N PHE A 61 4.21 8.08 -10.00
CA PHE A 61 2.81 7.87 -10.38
C PHE A 61 1.88 8.91 -9.72
N ILE A 62 1.98 9.13 -8.41
CA ILE A 62 1.15 10.11 -7.70
C ILE A 62 1.46 11.53 -8.18
N LYS A 63 2.74 11.86 -8.38
CA LYS A 63 3.17 13.18 -8.87
C LYS A 63 2.56 13.50 -10.22
N GLU A 64 2.59 12.56 -11.16
CA GLU A 64 1.99 12.72 -12.49
C GLU A 64 0.47 12.98 -12.40
N HIS A 65 -0.24 12.24 -11.55
CA HIS A 65 -1.69 12.43 -11.37
C HIS A 65 -2.03 13.76 -10.69
N VAL A 66 -1.16 14.28 -9.84
CA VAL A 66 -1.29 15.61 -9.27
C VAL A 66 -1.03 16.69 -10.33
N GLU A 67 -0.01 16.55 -11.16
CA GLU A 67 0.30 17.48 -12.26
C GLU A 67 -0.81 17.52 -13.33
N ASN A 68 -1.44 16.36 -13.60
CA ASN A 68 -2.58 16.24 -14.51
C ASN A 68 -3.91 16.74 -13.89
N GLY A 69 -3.91 17.17 -12.62
CA GLY A 69 -5.10 17.66 -11.93
C GLY A 69 -6.13 16.58 -11.57
N VAL A 70 -5.76 15.29 -11.68
CA VAL A 70 -6.63 14.16 -11.29
C VAL A 70 -6.68 14.03 -9.76
N ILE A 71 -5.59 14.39 -9.08
CA ILE A 71 -5.47 14.34 -7.62
C ILE A 71 -5.09 15.73 -7.10
N GLU A 72 -5.86 16.25 -6.16
CA GLU A 72 -5.49 17.44 -5.39
C GLU A 72 -4.99 17.04 -4.00
N LEU A 73 -3.84 17.59 -3.60
CA LEU A 73 -3.23 17.34 -2.30
C LEU A 73 -3.52 18.49 -1.34
N TYR A 74 -4.03 18.16 -0.17
CA TYR A 74 -4.28 19.10 0.91
C TYR A 74 -3.41 18.75 2.13
N PHE A 75 -2.77 19.76 2.71
CA PHE A 75 -2.05 19.55 3.96
C PHE A 75 -3.03 19.27 5.10
N VAL A 76 -2.83 18.14 5.78
CA VAL A 76 -3.55 17.78 7.00
C VAL A 76 -2.56 17.86 8.15
N ASN A 77 -2.87 18.68 9.15
CA ASN A 77 -2.07 18.73 10.37
C ASN A 77 -2.08 17.36 11.06
N THR A 78 -0.93 16.89 11.54
CA THR A 78 -0.78 15.57 12.18
C THR A 78 -1.80 15.31 13.29
N LYS A 79 -2.24 16.37 14.01
CA LYS A 79 -3.28 16.26 15.05
C LYS A 79 -4.65 15.85 14.49
N TYR A 80 -4.91 16.00 13.21
CA TYR A 80 -6.19 15.70 12.57
C TYR A 80 -6.10 14.65 11.46
N GLN A 81 -4.96 13.95 11.35
CA GLN A 81 -4.80 12.89 10.37
C GLN A 81 -5.60 11.64 10.80
N LEU A 82 -6.86 11.54 10.35
CA LEU A 82 -7.78 10.46 10.71
C LEU A 82 -7.24 9.06 10.35
N ALA A 83 -6.46 8.97 9.27
CA ALA A 83 -5.81 7.73 8.83
C ALA A 83 -4.82 7.16 9.87
N ASP A 84 -4.32 7.96 10.82
CA ASP A 84 -3.43 7.49 11.88
C ASP A 84 -4.10 6.43 12.75
N LEU A 85 -5.44 6.46 12.87
CA LEU A 85 -6.22 5.46 13.59
C LEU A 85 -5.99 4.04 13.06
N PHE A 86 -5.80 3.90 11.75
CA PHE A 86 -5.67 2.60 11.08
C PHE A 86 -4.22 2.20 10.77
N THR A 87 -3.27 3.14 10.90
CA THR A 87 -1.90 2.95 10.42
C THR A 87 -0.86 3.00 11.53
N LYS A 88 -1.22 3.47 12.74
CA LYS A 88 -0.30 3.65 13.86
C LYS A 88 -0.84 3.01 15.14
N SER A 89 0.07 2.55 15.98
CA SER A 89 -0.22 2.26 17.39
C SER A 89 -0.29 3.57 18.18
N LEU A 90 -1.49 3.93 18.64
CA LEU A 90 -1.76 5.19 19.33
C LEU A 90 -2.21 4.96 20.77
N GLY A 91 -2.00 5.96 21.63
CA GLY A 91 -2.55 5.95 22.99
C GLY A 91 -4.07 6.12 22.99
N ARG A 92 -4.74 5.64 24.04
CA ARG A 92 -6.21 5.63 24.17
C ARG A 92 -6.84 7.01 23.92
N GLU A 93 -6.32 8.06 24.54
CA GLU A 93 -6.85 9.43 24.36
C GLU A 93 -6.81 9.88 22.90
N ARG A 94 -5.71 9.54 22.20
CA ARG A 94 -5.54 9.87 20.79
C ARG A 94 -6.51 9.09 19.91
N ILE A 95 -6.72 7.81 20.21
CA ILE A 95 -7.70 6.96 19.52
C ILE A 95 -9.11 7.51 19.72
N GLU A 96 -9.52 7.80 20.96
CA GLU A 96 -10.84 8.35 21.27
C GLU A 96 -11.08 9.69 20.56
N PHE A 97 -10.08 10.57 20.54
CA PHE A 97 -10.16 11.82 19.79
C PHE A 97 -10.42 11.59 18.29
N LEU A 98 -9.68 10.66 17.65
CA LEU A 98 -9.82 10.38 16.22
C LEU A 98 -11.14 9.66 15.90
N ILE A 99 -11.59 8.73 16.75
CA ILE A 99 -12.90 8.05 16.64
C ILE A 99 -14.04 9.06 16.66
N ASN A 100 -14.02 9.98 17.63
CA ASN A 100 -15.03 11.03 17.74
C ASN A 100 -15.03 11.95 16.52
N LYS A 101 -13.85 12.31 15.98
CA LYS A 101 -13.74 13.13 14.77
C LYS A 101 -14.18 12.41 13.50
N LEU A 102 -14.01 11.09 13.45
CA LEU A 102 -14.47 10.25 12.34
C LEU A 102 -15.99 9.97 12.41
N GLY A 103 -16.65 10.34 13.51
CA GLY A 103 -18.08 10.09 13.71
C GLY A 103 -18.41 8.63 14.06
N MET A 104 -17.41 7.85 14.43
CA MET A 104 -17.60 6.45 14.85
C MET A 104 -18.11 6.42 16.29
N ARG A 105 -19.15 5.62 16.54
CA ARG A 105 -19.65 5.36 17.89
C ARG A 105 -18.99 4.12 18.46
N SER A 106 -18.46 4.22 19.67
CA SER A 106 -18.10 3.03 20.44
C SER A 106 -19.37 2.43 21.02
N PHE A 107 -19.56 1.13 20.80
CA PHE A 107 -20.63 0.38 21.45
C PHE A 107 -20.03 -0.50 22.53
N THR A 108 -20.70 -0.55 23.68
CA THR A 108 -20.38 -1.57 24.68
C THR A 108 -20.96 -2.92 24.23
N PRO A 109 -20.39 -4.05 24.65
CA PRO A 109 -20.94 -5.37 24.31
C PRO A 109 -22.43 -5.52 24.68
N ALA A 110 -22.88 -4.88 25.76
CA ALA A 110 -24.28 -4.86 26.16
C ALA A 110 -25.17 -4.09 25.18
N THR A 111 -24.70 -2.93 24.69
CA THR A 111 -25.43 -2.12 23.70
C THR A 111 -25.45 -2.79 22.32
N LEU A 112 -24.39 -3.52 21.95
CA LEU A 112 -24.37 -4.31 20.72
C LEU A 112 -25.40 -5.43 20.74
N LYS A 113 -25.54 -6.12 21.88
CA LYS A 113 -26.52 -7.18 22.04
C LYS A 113 -27.96 -6.66 21.93
N GLN A 114 -28.24 -5.50 22.52
CA GLN A 114 -29.55 -4.85 22.40
C GLN A 114 -29.89 -4.47 20.94
N LEU A 115 -28.90 -4.04 20.15
CA LEU A 115 -29.10 -3.67 18.76
C LEU A 115 -29.27 -4.87 17.82
N THR A 116 -28.73 -6.04 18.17
CA THR A 116 -28.95 -7.27 17.38
C THR A 116 -30.31 -7.88 17.64
N ASP A 117 -30.81 -7.75 18.87
CA ASP A 117 -32.11 -8.31 19.27
C ASP A 117 -33.30 -7.51 18.68
N GLU A 118 -33.10 -6.24 18.28
CA GLU A 118 -34.13 -5.39 17.64
C GLU A 118 -34.33 -5.63 16.13
N VAL A 119 -33.48 -6.43 15.48
CA VAL A 119 -33.56 -6.70 14.02
C VAL A 119 -34.32 -8.00 13.71
N ASP A 120 -34.57 -8.82 14.72
CA ASP A 120 -35.26 -10.12 14.60
C ASP A 120 -36.77 -10.08 14.98
N GLU A 121 -37.37 -8.88 15.14
CA GLU A 121 -38.84 -8.65 15.22
C GLU A 121 -39.36 -7.89 13.99
#